data_AF-A0AAW1J5N7-F1
#
_entry.id   AF-A0AAW1J5N7-F1
#
_cell.length_a   1.000
_cell.length_b   1.000
_cell.length_c   1.000
_cell.angle_alpha   90.00
_cell.angle_beta   90.00
_cell.angle_gamma   90.00
#
_symmetry.space_group_name_H-M   'P 1'
#
loop_
_entity.id
_entity.type
_entity.pdbx_description
1 polymer ?
#
loop_
_entity_poly.entity_id
_entity_poly.type
_entity_poly.pdbx_seq_one_letter_code
_entity_poly.pdbx_strand_id
1 'polypeptide(L)'
;MLRLGDVSFSRLSAGIQVPLSSLKKYVSPNWGQSYVGTSLLAVSKSRPDIWREAELKSWDDGNNQGVVVFRDNGSSETVENEAISLLQSANLSDESDKSDVLTLEDSGSSDSEEDCLAEGLGFVETTALQRGIQTDTTIFATWENHTRGVASKMMANMGYREGMGLGLTGQGMVNPIPVKVLPPKQSLDHALRSCKNGVGQVQGESQEKKRSRGGKRKRDKKFAEAVRAAKQEEERRPDVFSLINSHLATHSQMINSNDSTKKQKSKENKKEDRRSLIAYEEEAKELRLRVEKLEEMVNRNKKEKVVYEAAMRKLSETRKALAEIEAKHASTSNALTSKEKEKKWLRF
;
A
#
# COMPACT_ATOMS: atom_id res chain seq x y z
N MET A 1 -0.54 45.95 -7.70
CA MET A 1 -1.25 45.07 -6.75
C MET A 1 -1.13 43.63 -7.26
N LEU A 2 -0.20 42.88 -6.67
CA LEU A 2 -0.06 41.42 -6.58
C LEU A 2 -0.32 40.57 -7.85
N ARG A 3 0.76 40.19 -8.56
CA ARG A 3 0.79 39.01 -9.43
C ARG A 3 0.96 37.76 -8.56
N LEU A 4 0.02 36.82 -8.68
CA LEU A 4 0.06 35.51 -8.02
C LEU A 4 1.10 34.61 -8.70
N GLY A 5 1.77 33.81 -7.85
CA GLY A 5 3.01 33.11 -8.14
C GLY A 5 2.91 31.97 -9.15
N ASP A 6 3.98 31.86 -9.92
CA ASP A 6 4.30 30.74 -10.79
C ASP A 6 4.43 29.44 -9.99
N VAL A 7 3.68 28.42 -10.39
CA VAL A 7 3.83 27.06 -9.86
C VAL A 7 5.01 26.40 -10.57
N SER A 8 6.16 26.37 -9.91
CA SER A 8 7.38 25.72 -10.37
C SER A 8 7.30 24.19 -10.16
N PHE A 9 7.06 23.45 -11.24
CA PHE A 9 7.31 22.00 -11.28
C PHE A 9 8.81 21.72 -11.43
N SER A 10 9.54 21.87 -10.33
CA SER A 10 10.98 21.58 -10.25
C SER A 10 11.24 20.51 -9.20
N ARG A 11 12.14 19.56 -9.48
CA ARG A 11 12.57 18.52 -8.50
C ARG A 11 13.42 19.08 -7.35
N LEU A 12 13.87 20.32 -7.46
CA LEU A 12 14.66 21.05 -6.47
C LEU A 12 13.80 22.13 -5.81
N SER A 13 14.10 22.45 -4.54
CA SER A 13 13.42 23.54 -3.85
C SER A 13 13.70 24.87 -4.55
N ALA A 14 12.65 25.61 -4.90
CA ALA A 14 12.76 26.93 -5.54
C ALA A 14 13.08 28.07 -4.54
N GLY A 15 13.34 27.73 -3.27
CA GLY A 15 13.47 28.68 -2.17
C GLY A 15 12.14 29.29 -1.73
N ILE A 16 12.19 30.15 -0.69
CA ILE A 16 11.04 30.90 -0.18
C ILE A 16 11.42 32.38 -0.17
N GLN A 17 10.51 33.24 -0.63
CA GLN A 17 10.69 34.69 -0.57
C GLN A 17 10.39 35.19 0.86
N VAL A 18 11.39 35.76 1.53
CA VAL A 18 11.28 36.27 2.90
C VAL A 18 11.55 37.79 2.92
N PRO A 19 10.75 38.60 3.62
CA PRO A 19 11.02 40.03 3.80
C PRO A 19 12.36 40.29 4.48
N LEU A 20 13.09 41.33 4.06
CA LEU A 20 14.42 41.66 4.61
C LEU A 20 14.39 41.93 6.13
N SER A 21 13.27 42.45 6.65
CA SER A 21 13.08 42.68 8.09
C SER A 21 13.06 41.41 8.94
N SER A 22 12.78 40.26 8.33
CA SER A 22 12.71 38.96 9.01
C SER A 22 14.04 38.21 8.98
N LEU A 23 15.04 38.71 8.25
CA LEU A 23 16.36 38.09 8.18
C LEU A 23 17.14 38.36 9.47
N LYS A 24 17.56 37.29 10.14
CA LYS A 24 18.50 37.35 11.27
C LYS A 24 19.92 37.19 10.75
N LYS A 25 20.89 37.76 11.48
CA LYS A 25 22.31 37.50 11.20
C LYS A 25 22.57 36.01 11.38
N TYR A 26 23.29 35.42 10.43
CA TYR A 26 23.72 34.02 10.54
C TYR A 26 24.63 33.87 11.75
N VAL A 27 24.34 32.88 12.59
CA VAL A 27 25.15 32.53 13.74
C VAL A 27 25.71 31.15 13.46
N SER A 28 27.02 31.07 13.24
CA SER A 28 27.71 29.80 13.09
C SER A 28 27.60 29.00 14.40
N PRO A 29 27.29 27.70 14.35
CA PRO A 29 27.34 26.86 15.53
C PRO A 29 28.77 26.83 16.08
N ASN A 30 28.91 26.98 17.39
CA ASN A 30 30.18 26.82 18.08
C ASN A 30 30.28 25.38 18.60
N TRP A 31 31.18 24.61 18.02
CA TRP A 31 31.49 23.26 18.49
C TRP A 31 32.63 23.30 19.48
N GLY A 32 32.64 22.29 20.34
CA GLY A 32 33.68 22.08 21.33
C GLY A 32 33.64 20.63 21.79
N GLN A 33 34.61 20.25 22.62
CA GLN A 33 34.76 18.88 23.10
C GLN A 33 33.55 18.36 23.91
N SER A 34 32.70 19.26 24.42
CA SER A 34 31.45 18.93 25.11
C SER A 34 30.37 18.32 24.21
N TYR A 35 30.48 18.46 22.89
CA TYR A 35 29.51 17.91 21.94
C TYR A 35 29.88 16.51 21.44
N VAL A 36 30.96 15.91 21.95
CA VAL A 36 31.34 14.53 21.62
C VAL A 36 30.27 13.56 22.13
N GLY A 37 29.81 12.67 21.25
CA GLY A 37 28.69 11.74 21.48
C GLY A 37 27.32 12.29 21.07
N THR A 38 27.23 13.56 20.64
CA THR A 38 25.96 14.12 20.16
C THR A 38 25.62 13.68 18.75
N SER A 39 24.34 13.41 18.51
CA SER A 39 23.80 13.14 17.16
C SER A 39 23.54 14.46 16.44
N LEU A 40 24.11 14.60 15.26
CA LEU A 40 24.11 15.81 14.45
C LEU A 40 23.95 15.47 12.97
N LEU A 41 23.75 16.49 12.14
CA LEU A 41 23.79 16.34 10.69
C LEU A 41 25.17 16.70 10.18
N ALA A 42 25.76 15.83 9.37
CA ALA A 42 27.03 16.09 8.70
C ALA A 42 26.93 15.85 7.20
N VAL A 43 27.74 16.59 6.44
CA VAL A 43 27.93 16.39 5.01
C VAL A 43 29.21 15.58 4.77
N SER A 44 29.12 14.54 3.96
CA SER A 44 30.28 13.70 3.61
C SER A 44 31.00 14.22 2.38
N LYS A 45 32.33 14.10 2.29
CA LYS A 45 33.08 14.51 1.08
C LYS A 45 32.67 13.70 -0.14
N SER A 46 32.14 12.48 0.05
CA SER A 46 31.63 11.65 -1.04
C SER A 46 30.33 12.18 -1.67
N ARG A 47 29.51 12.91 -0.89
CA ARG A 47 28.23 13.48 -1.33
C ARG A 47 28.00 14.84 -0.65
N PRO A 48 28.55 15.94 -1.19
CA PRO A 48 28.48 17.26 -0.59
C PRO A 48 27.06 17.86 -0.53
N ASP A 49 26.12 17.33 -1.32
CA ASP A 49 24.78 17.92 -1.48
C ASP A 49 23.75 17.41 -0.47
N ILE A 50 24.09 16.40 0.35
CA ILE A 50 23.14 15.71 1.24
C ILE A 50 23.66 15.69 2.67
N TRP A 51 22.88 16.29 3.56
CA TRP A 51 23.06 16.19 5.01
C TRP A 51 22.59 14.83 5.51
N ARG A 52 23.44 14.14 6.27
CA ARG A 52 23.15 12.81 6.85
C ARG A 52 23.34 12.81 8.34
N GLU A 53 22.61 11.94 9.03
CA GLU A 53 22.75 11.78 10.48
C GLU A 53 24.09 11.13 10.82
N ALA A 54 24.83 11.77 11.72
CA ALA A 54 26.14 11.34 12.19
C ALA A 54 26.32 11.65 13.67
N GLU A 55 27.26 10.95 14.30
CA GLU A 55 27.63 11.18 15.70
C GLU A 55 29.04 11.77 15.78
N LEU A 56 29.22 12.81 16.58
CA LEU A 56 30.53 13.45 16.75
C LEU A 56 31.42 12.60 17.67
N LYS A 57 32.49 12.02 17.16
CA LYS A 57 33.40 11.15 17.93
C LYS A 57 34.52 11.92 18.63
N SER A 58 35.06 12.93 17.97
CA SER A 58 36.10 13.78 18.54
C SER A 58 36.08 15.12 17.84
N TRP A 59 36.36 16.18 18.57
CA TRP A 59 36.48 17.53 18.05
C TRP A 59 37.88 18.07 18.34
N ASP A 60 38.52 18.66 17.32
CA ASP A 60 39.81 19.31 17.42
C ASP A 60 39.63 20.83 17.33
N ASP A 61 39.74 21.50 18.47
CA ASP A 61 39.59 22.96 18.59
C ASP A 61 40.69 23.73 17.83
N GLY A 62 41.87 23.12 17.62
CA GLY A 62 42.97 23.78 16.91
C GLY A 62 42.72 23.95 15.41
N ASN A 63 41.98 23.00 14.83
CA ASN A 63 41.73 22.94 13.39
C ASN A 63 40.25 23.19 13.01
N ASN A 64 39.36 23.40 13.99
CA ASN A 64 37.90 23.48 13.82
C ASN A 64 37.33 22.30 13.00
N GLN A 65 37.85 21.10 13.26
CA GLN A 65 37.48 19.88 12.56
C GLN A 65 37.02 18.81 13.55
N GLY A 66 35.93 18.14 13.19
CA GLY A 66 35.36 17.02 13.93
C GLY A 66 35.49 15.72 13.16
N VAL A 67 35.81 14.64 13.85
CA VAL A 67 35.63 13.28 13.32
C VAL A 67 34.19 12.87 13.63
N VAL A 68 33.39 12.69 12.59
CA VAL A 68 32.00 12.25 12.69
C VAL A 68 31.86 10.83 12.16
N VAL A 69 30.95 10.05 12.73
CA VAL A 69 30.61 8.69 12.28
C VAL A 69 29.17 8.71 11.76
N PHE A 70 29.00 8.45 10.47
CA PHE A 70 27.66 8.41 9.86
C PHE A 70 26.88 7.18 10.32
N ARG A 71 25.61 7.37 10.72
CA ARG A 71 24.75 6.25 11.16
C ARG A 71 24.40 5.28 10.02
N ASP A 72 24.34 5.78 8.79
CA ASP A 72 23.92 4.97 7.63
C ASP A 72 24.91 3.85 7.26
N ASN A 73 26.21 4.13 7.32
CA ASN A 73 27.26 3.24 6.81
C ASN A 73 28.37 2.96 7.84
N GLY A 74 28.34 3.59 9.02
CA GLY A 74 29.38 3.50 10.04
C GLY A 74 30.72 4.11 9.64
N SER A 75 30.79 4.85 8.52
CA SER A 75 32.04 5.46 8.04
C SER A 75 32.40 6.66 8.91
N SER A 76 33.66 6.72 9.36
CA SER A 76 34.21 7.88 10.05
C SER A 76 34.88 8.84 9.07
N GLU A 77 34.58 10.13 9.18
CA GLU A 77 35.14 11.16 8.30
C GLU A 77 35.49 12.43 9.08
N THR A 78 36.56 13.12 8.66
CA THR A 78 36.91 14.45 9.17
C THR A 78 36.12 15.52 8.44
N VAL A 79 35.29 16.24 9.18
CA VAL A 79 34.36 17.24 8.68
C VAL A 79 34.63 18.57 9.37
N GLU A 80 34.55 19.66 8.60
CA GLU A 80 34.75 21.04 9.07
C GLU A 80 33.49 21.58 9.75
N ASN A 81 33.63 22.64 10.56
CA ASN A 81 32.51 23.29 11.25
C ASN A 81 31.29 23.57 10.34
N GLU A 82 31.50 24.10 9.14
CA GLU A 82 30.42 24.49 8.22
C GLU A 82 29.63 23.30 7.66
N ALA A 83 30.20 22.10 7.70
CA ALA A 83 29.61 20.88 7.20
C ALA A 83 28.95 20.05 8.31
N ILE A 84 28.72 20.64 9.50
CA ILE A 84 28.08 20.03 10.66
C ILE A 84 26.96 20.95 11.18
N SER A 85 25.81 20.39 11.54
CA SER A 85 24.68 21.13 12.11
C SER A 85 24.01 20.34 13.24
N LEU A 86 23.63 21.01 14.33
CA LEU A 86 22.91 20.36 15.43
C LEU A 86 21.53 19.91 14.95
N LEU A 87 21.15 18.68 15.32
CA LEU A 87 19.81 18.16 15.09
C LEU A 87 18.84 18.74 16.12
N GLN A 88 18.67 20.06 16.16
CA GLN A 88 17.73 20.71 17.08
C GLN A 88 16.32 20.66 16.49
N SER A 89 15.63 19.54 16.75
CA SER A 89 14.22 19.36 16.44
C SER A 89 13.53 18.53 17.52
N ALA A 90 13.68 18.93 18.78
CA ALA A 90 12.74 18.64 19.86
C ALA A 90 12.93 19.70 20.95
N ASN A 91 11.84 20.34 21.36
CA ASN A 91 11.74 21.34 22.45
C ASN A 91 12.09 22.78 22.05
N LEU A 92 11.23 23.37 21.22
CA LEU A 92 10.73 24.71 21.51
C LEU A 92 9.39 24.53 22.23
N SER A 93 9.45 24.10 23.48
CA SER A 93 8.41 24.39 24.47
C SER A 93 9.08 25.27 25.51
N ASP A 94 8.43 26.40 25.69
CA ASP A 94 8.79 27.60 26.41
C ASP A 94 9.19 27.39 27.88
N GLU A 95 9.96 28.37 28.38
CA GLU A 95 10.15 28.76 29.79
C GLU A 95 11.18 28.06 30.69
N SER A 96 12.27 28.83 30.90
CA SER A 96 12.91 29.16 32.19
C SER A 96 13.59 28.09 33.06
N ASP A 97 14.85 28.44 33.36
CA ASP A 97 15.61 28.15 34.58
C ASP A 97 16.34 26.82 34.75
N LYS A 98 17.67 26.98 34.72
CA LYS A 98 18.68 26.50 35.68
C LYS A 98 18.99 24.99 35.71
N SER A 99 20.30 24.77 35.70
CA SER A 99 21.03 23.55 36.04
C SER A 99 20.43 22.81 37.23
N ASP A 100 20.50 21.47 37.21
CA ASP A 100 21.32 20.73 38.17
C ASP A 100 21.43 19.23 37.79
N VAL A 101 22.68 18.76 37.81
CA VAL A 101 23.08 17.36 37.93
C VAL A 101 22.50 16.81 39.22
N LEU A 102 21.84 15.64 39.22
CA LEU A 102 21.92 14.71 40.34
C LEU A 102 21.73 13.25 39.92
N THR A 103 22.58 12.44 40.52
CA THR A 103 22.82 11.00 40.39
C THR A 103 22.01 10.24 41.44
N LEU A 104 21.56 9.03 41.07
CA LEU A 104 21.35 7.82 41.91
C LEU A 104 20.34 7.88 43.08
N GLU A 105 19.42 6.91 43.12
CA GLU A 105 19.31 5.88 44.18
C GLU A 105 17.99 5.11 44.05
N ASP A 106 18.11 3.84 44.45
CA ASP A 106 17.15 2.76 44.54
C ASP A 106 16.06 3.03 45.59
N SER A 107 14.84 2.57 45.31
CA SER A 107 13.81 2.37 46.35
C SER A 107 12.75 1.41 45.84
N GLY A 108 12.89 0.16 46.25
CA GLY A 108 11.92 -0.91 46.02
C GLY A 108 10.58 -0.65 46.70
N SER A 109 9.52 -1.02 46.01
CA SER A 109 8.25 -1.39 46.65
C SER A 109 7.78 -2.69 46.01
N SER A 110 7.88 -3.74 46.82
CA SER A 110 7.38 -5.09 46.60
C SER A 110 5.86 -5.11 46.67
N ASP A 111 5.19 -5.75 45.70
CA ASP A 111 4.06 -6.63 46.01
C ASP A 111 3.97 -7.75 44.96
N SER A 112 3.73 -8.95 45.47
CA SER A 112 3.88 -10.23 44.81
C SER A 112 2.59 -10.68 44.13
N GLU A 113 2.69 -11.22 42.93
CA GLU A 113 1.95 -12.44 42.58
C GLU A 113 2.66 -13.21 41.46
N GLU A 114 2.87 -14.47 41.75
CA GLU A 114 3.80 -15.37 41.09
C GLU A 114 3.10 -16.22 40.02
N ASP A 115 3.92 -16.70 39.08
CA ASP A 115 3.75 -17.88 38.23
C ASP A 115 2.79 -17.83 37.05
N CYS A 116 3.37 -17.75 35.84
CA CYS A 116 3.74 -18.96 35.11
C CYS A 116 4.50 -18.60 33.82
N LEU A 117 5.83 -18.72 33.83
CA LEU A 117 6.62 -18.81 32.61
C LEU A 117 6.35 -20.17 31.94
N ALA A 118 5.68 -20.13 30.79
CA ALA A 118 5.72 -21.22 29.81
C ALA A 118 6.46 -20.71 28.58
N GLU A 119 7.68 -21.19 28.48
CA GLU A 119 8.67 -20.99 27.44
C GLU A 119 8.16 -21.46 26.07
N GLY A 120 8.21 -20.57 25.07
CA GLY A 120 7.94 -20.94 23.68
C GLY A 120 7.63 -19.78 22.75
N LEU A 121 8.64 -19.36 21.98
CA LEU A 121 8.58 -18.58 20.73
C LEU A 121 8.56 -17.04 20.84
N GLY A 122 9.77 -16.46 20.98
CA GLY A 122 10.30 -15.47 20.02
C GLY A 122 9.46 -14.25 19.65
N PHE A 123 8.77 -13.61 20.59
CA PHE A 123 8.15 -12.31 20.36
C PHE A 123 9.05 -11.21 20.95
N VAL A 124 9.58 -10.35 20.10
CA VAL A 124 10.36 -9.17 20.49
C VAL A 124 9.45 -8.22 21.24
N GLU A 125 9.53 -8.31 22.56
CA GLU A 125 8.91 -7.43 23.52
C GLU A 125 9.74 -6.16 23.66
N THR A 126 9.37 -5.09 22.95
CA THR A 126 9.73 -3.67 23.23
C THR A 126 9.07 -2.80 22.15
N THR A 127 7.93 -2.14 22.36
CA THR A 127 7.83 -0.85 23.08
C THR A 127 6.36 -0.49 23.40
N ALA A 128 5.42 -1.43 23.25
CA ALA A 128 3.98 -1.16 23.38
C ALA A 128 3.46 -1.16 24.82
N LEU A 129 4.17 -1.79 25.77
CA LEU A 129 3.69 -1.94 27.16
C LEU A 129 3.92 -0.72 28.06
N GLN A 130 4.73 0.26 27.65
CA GLN A 130 4.94 1.49 28.42
C GLN A 130 3.91 2.60 28.15
N ARG A 131 3.02 2.43 27.16
CA ARG A 131 1.92 3.37 26.96
C ARG A 131 0.69 2.84 27.67
N GLY A 132 0.51 3.31 28.91
CA GLY A 132 -0.72 3.10 29.67
C GLY A 132 -1.95 3.49 28.87
N ILE A 133 -3.12 3.01 29.32
CA ILE A 133 -4.43 3.39 28.82
C ILE A 133 -4.47 4.92 28.74
N GLN A 134 -4.66 5.49 27.55
CA GLN A 134 -4.75 6.94 27.36
C GLN A 134 -6.07 7.44 27.98
N THR A 135 -6.09 7.66 29.29
CA THR A 135 -7.27 8.16 30.03
C THR A 135 -7.72 9.53 29.54
N ASP A 136 -6.80 10.30 28.96
CA ASP A 136 -7.04 11.66 28.48
C ASP A 136 -7.79 11.69 27.13
N THR A 137 -7.86 10.55 26.42
CA THR A 137 -8.62 10.44 25.15
C THR A 137 -10.13 10.27 25.33
N THR A 138 -10.61 10.13 26.56
CA THR A 138 -12.05 9.96 26.87
C THR A 138 -12.93 11.13 26.38
N ILE A 139 -12.37 12.34 26.30
CA ILE A 139 -13.09 13.52 25.77
C ILE A 139 -13.09 13.54 24.23
N PHE A 140 -12.01 13.07 23.60
CA PHE A 140 -11.86 13.04 22.14
C PHE A 140 -12.62 11.87 21.50
N ALA A 141 -12.66 10.72 22.17
CA ALA A 141 -13.21 9.48 21.66
C ALA A 141 -14.53 9.13 22.35
N THR A 142 -15.62 9.83 22.01
CA THR A 142 -16.97 9.53 22.56
C THR A 142 -17.43 8.08 22.34
N TRP A 143 -16.89 7.41 21.32
CA TRP A 143 -17.11 5.98 21.05
C TRP A 143 -16.40 5.05 22.04
N GLU A 144 -15.39 5.52 22.76
CA GLU A 144 -14.62 4.71 23.71
C GLU A 144 -15.42 4.34 24.95
N ASN A 145 -16.34 5.24 25.37
CA ASN A 145 -17.33 4.98 26.41
C ASN A 145 -18.14 3.70 26.15
N HIS A 146 -18.33 3.35 24.88
CA HIS A 146 -19.06 2.15 24.44
C HIS A 146 -18.16 0.95 24.14
N THR A 147 -16.83 1.11 24.13
CA THR A 147 -15.88 0.03 23.76
C THR A 147 -14.89 -0.34 24.87
N ARG A 148 -15.08 0.18 26.10
CA ARG A 148 -14.32 -0.20 27.31
C ARG A 148 -12.79 -0.18 27.10
N GLY A 149 -12.28 0.77 26.32
CA GLY A 149 -10.86 0.91 26.02
C GLY A 149 -10.27 -0.12 25.04
N VAL A 150 -11.07 -1.02 24.45
CA VAL A 150 -10.57 -1.99 23.46
C VAL A 150 -10.16 -1.28 22.17
N ALA A 151 -10.97 -0.33 21.71
CA ALA A 151 -10.67 0.38 20.47
C ALA A 151 -9.55 1.42 20.64
N SER A 152 -9.37 2.04 21.81
CA SER A 152 -8.19 2.87 22.08
C SER A 152 -6.91 2.04 22.12
N LYS A 153 -6.94 0.86 22.76
CA LYS A 153 -5.84 -0.11 22.70
C LYS A 153 -5.51 -0.53 21.26
N MET A 154 -6.53 -0.76 20.43
CA MET A 154 -6.33 -1.09 19.01
C MET A 154 -5.72 0.08 18.24
N MET A 155 -6.21 1.31 18.42
CA MET A 155 -5.66 2.50 17.77
C MET A 155 -4.21 2.74 18.18
N ALA A 156 -3.89 2.62 19.47
CA ALA A 156 -2.53 2.75 19.97
C ALA A 156 -1.59 1.70 19.34
N ASN A 157 -2.05 0.44 19.22
CA ASN A 157 -1.28 -0.62 18.55
C ASN A 157 -1.09 -0.36 17.04
N MET A 158 -2.04 0.34 16.41
CA MET A 158 -1.91 0.80 15.02
C MET A 158 -1.07 2.10 14.89
N GLY A 159 -0.48 2.58 15.99
CA GLY A 159 0.42 3.73 16.02
C GLY A 159 -0.28 5.08 16.22
N TYR A 160 -1.54 5.10 16.65
CA TYR A 160 -2.23 6.34 16.98
C TYR A 160 -1.58 7.04 18.18
N ARG A 161 -1.28 8.32 18.03
CA ARG A 161 -0.85 9.23 19.09
C ARG A 161 -1.67 10.50 18.99
N GLU A 162 -2.06 11.06 20.13
CA GLU A 162 -2.78 12.33 20.17
C GLU A 162 -2.00 13.42 19.40
N GLY A 163 -2.71 14.16 18.55
CA GLY A 163 -2.13 15.18 17.66
C GLY A 163 -1.39 14.63 16.42
N MET A 164 -1.25 13.31 16.27
CA MET A 164 -0.63 12.67 15.12
C MET A 164 -1.62 11.79 14.36
N GLY A 165 -1.28 11.48 13.12
CA GLY A 165 -2.02 10.55 12.30
C GLY A 165 -1.97 9.11 12.79
N LEU A 166 -2.95 8.30 12.39
CA LEU A 166 -2.86 6.85 12.53
C LEU A 166 -1.68 6.27 11.72
N GLY A 167 -0.89 5.39 12.31
CA GLY A 167 0.24 4.69 11.67
C GLY A 167 1.50 4.74 12.52
N LEU A 168 2.39 3.74 12.37
CA LEU A 168 3.62 3.60 13.17
C LEU A 168 4.54 4.84 13.15
N THR A 169 4.54 5.59 12.03
CA THR A 169 5.31 6.83 11.83
C THR A 169 4.46 8.09 11.99
N GLY A 170 3.18 7.98 12.37
CA GLY A 170 2.25 9.10 12.44
C GLY A 170 1.83 9.67 11.07
N GLN A 171 2.02 8.90 9.98
CA GLN A 171 1.71 9.32 8.60
C GLN A 171 0.21 9.57 8.33
N GLY A 172 -0.68 9.06 9.19
CA GLY A 172 -2.11 9.25 9.03
C GLY A 172 -2.53 10.72 9.02
N MET A 173 -3.75 10.97 8.58
CA MET A 173 -4.28 12.32 8.53
C MET A 173 -4.83 12.73 9.90
N VAL A 174 -4.31 13.83 10.44
CA VAL A 174 -4.75 14.39 11.73
C VAL A 174 -6.11 15.07 11.60
N ASN A 175 -6.30 15.81 10.50
CA ASN A 175 -7.51 16.57 10.26
C ASN A 175 -8.60 15.69 9.61
N PRO A 176 -9.84 15.74 10.10
CA PRO A 176 -10.93 14.98 9.49
C PRO A 176 -11.15 15.45 8.04
N ILE A 177 -11.50 14.51 7.15
CA ILE A 177 -11.86 14.87 5.77
C ILE A 177 -13.17 15.67 5.82
N PRO A 178 -13.19 16.91 5.31
CA PRO A 178 -14.43 17.68 5.27
C PRO A 178 -15.40 17.00 4.30
N VAL A 179 -16.55 16.56 4.82
CA VAL A 179 -17.61 15.96 4.02
C VAL A 179 -18.47 17.08 3.44
N LYS A 180 -18.45 17.24 2.11
CA LYS A 180 -19.35 18.14 1.40
C LYS A 180 -20.66 17.41 1.08
N VAL A 181 -21.72 17.69 1.83
CA VAL A 181 -23.05 17.15 1.54
C VAL A 181 -23.58 17.77 0.25
N LEU A 182 -23.96 16.91 -0.71
CA LEU A 182 -24.56 17.36 -1.96
C LEU A 182 -26.07 17.61 -1.78
N PRO A 183 -26.66 18.55 -2.53
CA PRO A 183 -28.10 18.71 -2.60
C PRO A 183 -28.82 17.39 -2.94
N PRO A 184 -30.05 17.18 -2.44
CA PRO A 184 -30.81 15.98 -2.76
C PRO A 184 -30.97 15.84 -4.29
N LYS A 185 -30.90 14.60 -4.79
CA LYS A 185 -30.96 14.22 -6.22
C LYS A 185 -29.71 14.57 -7.07
N GLN A 186 -28.60 14.98 -6.46
CA GLN A 186 -27.32 15.10 -7.17
C GLN A 186 -26.41 13.90 -6.89
N SER A 187 -25.87 13.29 -7.95
CA SER A 187 -24.93 12.17 -7.84
C SER A 187 -23.49 12.66 -7.61
N LEU A 188 -22.66 11.78 -7.06
CA LEU A 188 -21.21 12.02 -6.90
C LEU A 188 -20.52 12.37 -8.23
N ASP A 189 -21.02 11.83 -9.34
CA ASP A 189 -20.55 12.17 -10.69
C ASP A 189 -20.68 13.66 -11.02
N HIS A 190 -21.71 14.35 -10.53
CA HIS A 190 -21.88 15.79 -10.75
C HIS A 190 -20.83 16.59 -9.98
N ALA A 191 -20.54 16.20 -8.75
CA ALA A 191 -19.48 16.80 -7.93
C ALA A 191 -18.10 16.60 -8.57
N LEU A 192 -17.78 15.38 -9.00
CA LEU A 192 -16.53 15.06 -9.70
C LEU A 192 -16.35 15.87 -10.98
N ARG A 193 -17.41 16.03 -11.78
CA ARG A 193 -17.39 16.89 -12.98
C ARG A 193 -17.17 18.36 -12.64
N SER A 194 -17.81 18.86 -11.58
CA SER A 194 -17.61 20.25 -11.13
C SER A 194 -16.19 20.51 -10.60
N CYS A 195 -15.60 19.54 -9.88
CA CYS A 195 -14.22 19.64 -9.40
C CYS A 195 -13.20 19.53 -10.54
N LYS A 196 -13.43 18.65 -11.52
CA LYS A 196 -12.55 18.50 -12.69
C LYS A 196 -12.55 19.74 -13.59
N ASN A 197 -13.69 20.45 -13.64
CA ASN A 197 -13.81 21.74 -14.32
C ASN A 197 -13.20 22.91 -13.50
N GLY A 198 -12.93 22.71 -12.20
CA GLY A 198 -12.40 23.72 -11.28
C GLY A 198 -10.87 23.83 -11.24
N VAL A 199 -10.12 22.91 -11.87
CA VAL A 199 -8.65 22.98 -11.96
C VAL A 199 -8.18 23.94 -13.09
N GLY A 200 -9.08 24.70 -13.70
CA GLY A 200 -8.72 25.58 -14.82
C GLY A 200 -9.64 26.76 -15.10
N GLN A 201 -10.52 27.17 -14.19
CA GLN A 201 -11.32 28.38 -14.37
C GLN A 201 -11.32 29.23 -13.11
N VAL A 202 -10.29 30.07 -13.01
CA VAL A 202 -10.43 31.39 -12.39
C VAL A 202 -11.60 32.08 -13.09
N GLN A 203 -12.47 32.67 -12.27
CA GLN A 203 -13.62 33.45 -12.69
C GLN A 203 -13.25 34.39 -13.83
N GLY A 204 -13.87 34.16 -14.98
CA GLY A 204 -13.94 35.09 -16.08
C GLY A 204 -15.39 35.12 -16.53
N GLU A 205 -16.16 36.06 -15.96
CA GLU A 205 -17.41 36.53 -16.54
C GLU A 205 -17.11 37.03 -17.97
N SER A 206 -17.15 36.11 -18.92
CA SER A 206 -17.06 36.45 -20.33
C SER A 206 -18.46 36.76 -20.81
N GLN A 207 -18.71 38.05 -20.95
CA GLN A 207 -19.88 38.61 -21.61
C GLN A 207 -20.18 37.84 -22.90
N GLU A 208 -21.21 36.99 -22.87
CA GLU A 208 -21.76 36.37 -24.06
C GLU A 208 -22.35 37.47 -24.95
N LYS A 209 -21.58 37.92 -25.93
CA LYS A 209 -22.10 38.70 -27.06
C LYS A 209 -23.21 37.90 -27.72
N LYS A 210 -24.42 38.44 -27.67
CA LYS A 210 -25.63 37.95 -28.33
C LYS A 210 -25.35 37.74 -29.82
N ARG A 211 -25.05 36.51 -30.22
CA ARG A 211 -25.05 36.07 -31.63
C ARG A 211 -26.28 35.22 -31.86
N SER A 212 -27.09 35.68 -32.82
CA SER A 212 -28.39 35.22 -33.31
C SER A 212 -29.05 33.97 -32.68
N ARG A 213 -30.25 34.20 -32.16
CA ARG A 213 -31.29 33.20 -31.88
C ARG A 213 -31.65 32.45 -33.17
N GLY A 214 -30.93 31.39 -33.51
CA GLY A 214 -31.31 30.61 -34.70
C GLY A 214 -30.50 29.36 -35.03
N GLY A 215 -29.35 29.11 -34.38
CA GLY A 215 -28.48 27.98 -34.75
C GLY A 215 -28.08 27.03 -33.62
N LYS A 216 -28.33 27.40 -32.35
CA LYS A 216 -27.84 26.65 -31.18
C LYS A 216 -28.46 25.25 -31.10
N ARG A 217 -29.80 25.14 -31.21
CA ARG A 217 -30.51 23.84 -31.23
C ARG A 217 -30.08 22.90 -32.36
N LYS A 218 -29.78 23.42 -33.56
CA LYS A 218 -29.31 22.57 -34.68
C LYS A 218 -27.89 22.06 -34.47
N ARG A 219 -27.00 22.89 -33.91
CA ARG A 219 -25.64 22.45 -33.56
C ARG A 219 -25.66 21.46 -32.41
N ASP A 220 -26.38 21.77 -31.34
CA ASP A 220 -26.46 20.90 -30.16
C ASP A 220 -27.11 19.55 -30.50
N LYS A 221 -28.10 19.52 -31.40
CA LYS A 221 -28.67 18.26 -31.91
C LYS A 221 -27.64 17.45 -32.70
N LYS A 222 -26.84 18.08 -33.55
CA LYS A 222 -25.76 17.40 -34.30
C LYS A 222 -24.66 16.88 -33.37
N PHE A 223 -24.25 17.65 -32.36
CA PHE A 223 -23.27 17.21 -31.37
C PHE A 223 -23.80 16.05 -30.52
N ALA A 224 -25.07 16.13 -30.06
CA ALA A 224 -25.69 15.05 -29.31
C ALA A 224 -25.84 13.76 -30.15
N GLU A 225 -26.15 13.89 -31.44
CA GLU A 225 -26.28 12.76 -32.37
C GLU A 225 -24.91 12.15 -32.70
N ALA A 226 -23.86 12.96 -32.88
CA ALA A 226 -22.49 12.47 -33.03
C ALA A 226 -21.99 11.72 -31.77
N VAL A 227 -22.31 12.23 -30.56
CA VAL A 227 -21.97 11.56 -29.31
C VAL A 227 -22.73 10.24 -29.15
N ARG A 228 -24.01 10.17 -29.57
CA ARG A 228 -24.76 8.91 -29.57
C ARG A 228 -24.24 7.92 -30.61
N ALA A 229 -23.85 8.39 -31.80
CA ALA A 229 -23.27 7.54 -32.84
C ALA A 229 -21.92 6.95 -32.38
N ALA A 230 -21.05 7.74 -31.73
CA ALA A 230 -19.80 7.25 -31.17
C ALA A 230 -20.03 6.20 -30.07
N LYS A 231 -21.01 6.41 -29.18
CA LYS A 231 -21.40 5.41 -28.17
C LYS A 231 -21.97 4.14 -28.78
N GLN A 232 -22.80 4.24 -29.82
CA GLN A 232 -23.31 3.08 -30.53
C GLN A 232 -22.21 2.32 -31.28
N GLU A 233 -21.18 3.01 -31.78
CA GLU A 233 -20.01 2.37 -32.38
C GLU A 233 -19.14 1.68 -31.32
N GLU A 234 -19.02 2.25 -30.13
CA GLU A 234 -18.36 1.64 -28.97
C GLU A 234 -19.14 0.42 -28.45
N GLU A 235 -20.47 0.48 -28.39
CA GLU A 235 -21.37 -0.65 -28.08
C GLU A 235 -21.38 -1.73 -29.18
N ARG A 236 -21.05 -1.37 -30.43
CA ARG A 236 -20.85 -2.33 -31.53
C ARG A 236 -19.48 -3.00 -31.50
N ARG A 237 -18.50 -2.47 -30.76
CA ARG A 237 -17.28 -3.22 -30.48
C ARG A 237 -17.67 -4.35 -29.55
N PRO A 238 -17.34 -5.61 -29.88
CA PRO A 238 -17.75 -6.75 -29.08
C PRO A 238 -17.13 -6.61 -27.68
N ASP A 239 -17.95 -6.23 -26.71
CA ASP A 239 -17.63 -6.21 -25.29
C ASP A 239 -17.33 -7.64 -24.82
N VAL A 240 -16.46 -7.79 -23.82
CA VAL A 240 -16.05 -9.10 -23.25
C VAL A 240 -17.28 -9.92 -22.86
N PHE A 241 -18.33 -9.28 -22.36
CA PHE A 241 -19.60 -9.92 -22.03
C PHE A 241 -20.43 -10.32 -23.25
N SER A 242 -20.37 -9.58 -24.37
CA SER A 242 -20.99 -9.98 -25.62
C SER A 242 -20.32 -11.21 -26.24
N LEU A 243 -19.00 -11.35 -26.05
CA LEU A 243 -18.23 -12.53 -26.43
C LEU A 243 -18.59 -13.75 -25.56
N ILE A 244 -18.75 -13.55 -24.25
CA ILE A 244 -19.20 -14.60 -23.33
C ILE A 244 -20.63 -15.03 -23.68
N ASN A 245 -21.52 -14.08 -23.93
CA ASN A 245 -22.91 -14.37 -24.26
C ASN A 245 -23.04 -15.06 -25.63
N SER A 246 -22.20 -14.73 -26.61
CA SER A 246 -22.16 -15.47 -27.88
C SER A 246 -21.58 -16.87 -27.71
N HIS A 247 -20.54 -17.05 -26.87
CA HIS A 247 -20.00 -18.37 -26.53
C HIS A 247 -21.00 -19.24 -25.75
N LEU A 248 -21.77 -18.67 -24.83
CA LEU A 248 -22.83 -19.38 -24.12
C LEU A 248 -24.03 -19.69 -25.01
N ALA A 249 -24.42 -18.76 -25.90
CA ALA A 249 -25.49 -18.98 -26.87
C ALA A 249 -25.11 -20.09 -27.88
N THR A 250 -23.89 -20.06 -28.42
CA THR A 250 -23.39 -21.12 -29.30
C THR A 250 -23.28 -22.46 -28.58
N HIS A 251 -22.79 -22.49 -27.34
CA HIS A 251 -22.75 -23.73 -26.55
C HIS A 251 -24.16 -24.28 -26.27
N SER A 252 -25.15 -23.42 -25.99
CA SER A 252 -26.55 -23.83 -25.84
C SER A 252 -27.15 -24.39 -27.13
N GLN A 253 -26.80 -23.82 -28.29
CA GLN A 253 -27.22 -24.33 -29.60
C GLN A 253 -26.57 -25.68 -29.92
N MET A 254 -25.31 -25.88 -29.54
CA MET A 254 -24.58 -27.14 -29.71
C MET A 254 -25.12 -28.27 -28.81
N ILE A 255 -25.59 -27.93 -27.61
CA ILE A 255 -26.24 -28.88 -26.69
C ILE A 255 -27.65 -29.23 -27.18
N ASN A 256 -28.37 -28.27 -27.76
CA ASN A 256 -29.73 -28.46 -28.28
C ASN A 256 -29.81 -29.07 -29.69
N SER A 257 -28.68 -29.14 -30.42
CA SER A 257 -28.62 -29.73 -31.78
C SER A 257 -28.05 -31.16 -31.80
N ASN A 258 -27.96 -31.82 -30.64
CA ASN A 258 -27.56 -33.23 -30.55
C ASN A 258 -28.71 -34.19 -30.88
N ASP A 259 -29.33 -34.00 -32.05
CA ASP A 259 -29.76 -35.14 -32.83
C ASP A 259 -29.45 -34.88 -34.31
N SER A 260 -28.89 -35.91 -34.94
CA SER A 260 -28.55 -36.05 -36.35
C SER A 260 -27.19 -35.55 -36.87
N THR A 261 -26.44 -36.56 -37.36
CA THR A 261 -25.46 -36.56 -38.46
C THR A 261 -23.97 -36.39 -38.15
N LYS A 262 -23.31 -37.55 -38.11
CA LYS A 262 -21.96 -37.84 -38.62
C LYS A 262 -21.52 -36.84 -39.70
N LYS A 263 -20.40 -36.14 -39.46
CA LYS A 263 -19.47 -35.75 -40.52
C LYS A 263 -18.03 -35.96 -40.06
N GLN A 264 -17.39 -36.92 -40.72
CA GLN A 264 -15.94 -37.07 -40.78
C GLN A 264 -15.32 -35.73 -41.22
N LYS A 265 -14.33 -35.26 -40.46
CA LYS A 265 -13.31 -34.33 -40.97
C LYS A 265 -11.94 -34.86 -40.56
N SER A 266 -11.20 -35.25 -41.58
CA SER A 266 -9.74 -35.19 -41.74
C SER A 266 -8.89 -35.12 -40.46
N LYS A 267 -8.14 -36.20 -40.22
CA LYS A 267 -6.94 -36.26 -39.38
C LYS A 267 -5.97 -35.14 -39.77
N GLU A 268 -6.05 -34.04 -39.05
CA GLU A 268 -4.92 -33.14 -38.86
C GLU A 268 -4.38 -33.50 -37.49
N ASN A 269 -3.13 -33.95 -37.41
CA ASN A 269 -2.45 -34.27 -36.15
C ASN A 269 -2.35 -32.99 -35.30
N LYS A 270 -3.46 -32.59 -34.66
CA LYS A 270 -3.49 -31.60 -33.61
C LYS A 270 -2.54 -32.13 -32.55
N LYS A 271 -1.49 -31.35 -32.30
CA LYS A 271 -0.58 -31.50 -31.17
C LYS A 271 -1.42 -31.39 -29.88
N GLU A 272 -2.13 -32.43 -29.50
CA GLU A 272 -2.88 -32.53 -28.24
C GLU A 272 -1.94 -32.63 -27.03
N ASP A 273 -0.73 -32.07 -27.07
CA ASP A 273 0.37 -32.96 -26.66
C ASP A 273 1.42 -32.39 -25.70
N ARG A 274 1.41 -31.12 -25.30
CA ARG A 274 2.32 -30.63 -24.22
C ARG A 274 1.70 -29.56 -23.34
N ARG A 275 0.94 -28.65 -23.94
CA ARG A 275 0.24 -27.58 -23.21
C ARG A 275 -0.85 -28.12 -22.28
N SER A 276 -1.57 -29.15 -22.72
CA SER A 276 -2.55 -29.88 -21.90
C SER A 276 -1.90 -30.59 -20.72
N LEU A 277 -0.71 -31.17 -20.91
CA LEU A 277 0.05 -31.81 -19.84
C LEU A 277 0.43 -30.79 -18.75
N ILE A 278 0.95 -29.62 -19.17
CA ILE A 278 1.29 -28.52 -18.25
C ILE A 278 0.04 -28.01 -17.53
N ALA A 279 -1.10 -27.87 -18.21
CA ALA A 279 -2.35 -27.45 -17.58
C ALA A 279 -2.80 -28.43 -16.49
N TYR A 280 -2.79 -29.75 -16.76
CA TYR A 280 -3.10 -30.75 -15.73
C TYR A 280 -2.09 -30.77 -14.59
N GLU A 281 -0.81 -30.46 -14.86
CA GLU A 281 0.23 -30.36 -13.83
C GLU A 281 0.02 -29.15 -12.91
N GLU A 282 -0.36 -27.99 -13.47
CA GLU A 282 -0.71 -26.78 -12.71
C GLU A 282 -1.97 -26.99 -11.87
N GLU A 283 -3.02 -27.58 -12.45
CA GLU A 283 -4.25 -27.95 -11.73
C GLU A 283 -3.97 -28.95 -10.59
N ALA A 284 -3.09 -29.94 -10.81
CA ALA A 284 -2.68 -30.88 -9.77
C ALA A 284 -1.92 -30.18 -8.63
N LYS A 285 -1.06 -29.20 -8.93
CA LYS A 285 -0.37 -28.38 -7.91
C LYS A 285 -1.35 -27.55 -7.09
N GLU A 286 -2.34 -26.92 -7.73
CA GLU A 286 -3.37 -26.15 -7.04
C GLU A 286 -4.20 -27.05 -6.10
N LEU A 287 -4.62 -28.22 -6.57
CA LEU A 287 -5.37 -29.17 -5.75
C LEU A 287 -4.56 -29.71 -4.57
N ARG A 288 -3.25 -29.93 -4.73
CA ARG A 288 -2.35 -30.33 -3.63
C ARG A 288 -2.27 -29.26 -2.54
N LEU A 289 -2.09 -27.99 -2.90
CA LEU A 289 -2.12 -26.87 -1.96
C LEU A 289 -3.48 -26.77 -1.26
N ARG A 290 -4.57 -27.03 -1.99
CA ARG A 290 -5.91 -27.02 -1.42
C ARG A 290 -6.11 -28.14 -0.40
N VAL A 291 -5.58 -29.33 -0.67
CA VAL A 291 -5.59 -30.48 0.24
C VAL A 291 -4.82 -30.15 1.52
N GLU A 292 -3.59 -29.62 1.42
CA GLU A 292 -2.78 -29.22 2.57
C GLU A 292 -3.54 -28.21 3.47
N LYS A 293 -4.12 -27.17 2.86
CA LYS A 293 -4.91 -26.18 3.59
C LYS A 293 -6.14 -26.79 4.27
N LEU A 294 -6.81 -27.75 3.63
CA LEU A 294 -7.97 -28.43 4.21
C LEU A 294 -7.56 -29.39 5.32
N GLU A 295 -6.44 -30.10 5.18
CA GLU A 295 -5.85 -30.94 6.23
C GLU A 295 -5.48 -30.13 7.47
N GLU A 296 -4.89 -28.96 7.28
CA GLU A 296 -4.60 -28.03 8.38
C GLU A 296 -5.88 -27.54 9.06
N MET A 297 -6.92 -27.23 8.28
CA MET A 297 -8.26 -26.86 8.79
C MET A 297 -8.90 -27.99 9.60
N VAL A 298 -8.79 -29.23 9.11
CA VAL A 298 -9.26 -30.45 9.81
C VAL A 298 -8.49 -30.63 11.12
N ASN A 299 -7.17 -30.40 11.10
CA ASN A 299 -6.32 -30.56 12.28
C ASN A 299 -6.60 -29.54 13.37
N ARG A 300 -6.89 -28.28 13.00
CA ARG A 300 -7.28 -27.23 13.94
C ARG A 300 -8.67 -27.46 14.53
N ASN A 301 -9.61 -27.92 13.71
CA ASN A 301 -11.03 -27.99 14.09
C ASN A 301 -11.45 -29.38 14.62
N LYS A 302 -10.53 -30.23 15.11
CA LYS A 302 -10.86 -31.57 15.64
C LYS A 302 -11.91 -31.57 16.76
N LYS A 303 -12.00 -30.47 17.52
CA LYS A 303 -12.95 -30.31 18.64
C LYS A 303 -14.34 -29.86 18.17
N GLU A 304 -14.45 -29.23 17.00
CA GLU A 304 -15.69 -28.71 16.45
C GLU A 304 -16.27 -29.70 15.42
N LYS A 305 -17.17 -30.58 15.88
CA LYS A 305 -17.69 -31.69 15.07
C LYS A 305 -18.28 -31.27 13.71
N VAL A 306 -19.08 -30.21 13.68
CA VAL A 306 -19.74 -29.74 12.43
C VAL A 306 -18.72 -29.22 11.42
N VAL A 307 -17.76 -28.42 11.88
CA VAL A 307 -16.71 -27.83 11.02
C VAL A 307 -15.74 -28.92 10.57
N TYR A 308 -15.37 -29.85 11.45
CA TYR A 308 -14.55 -31.01 11.14
C TYR A 308 -15.19 -31.88 10.05
N GLU A 309 -16.47 -32.24 10.19
CA GLU A 309 -17.18 -33.06 9.21
C GLU A 309 -17.27 -32.36 7.84
N ALA A 310 -17.56 -31.05 7.81
CA ALA A 310 -17.61 -30.28 6.57
C ALA A 310 -16.22 -30.17 5.91
N ALA A 311 -15.16 -29.93 6.69
CA ALA A 311 -13.79 -29.87 6.20
C ALA A 311 -13.32 -31.24 5.69
N MET A 312 -13.65 -32.32 6.38
CA MET A 312 -13.35 -33.70 5.98
C MET A 312 -14.04 -34.10 4.66
N ARG A 313 -15.32 -33.72 4.48
CA ARG A 313 -16.03 -33.94 3.21
C ARG A 313 -15.32 -33.23 2.06
N LYS A 314 -15.04 -31.93 2.22
CA LYS A 314 -14.31 -31.14 1.21
C LYS A 314 -12.92 -31.71 0.92
N LEU A 315 -12.20 -32.14 1.95
CA LEU A 315 -10.89 -32.77 1.83
C LEU A 315 -10.99 -34.06 0.98
N SER A 316 -12.00 -34.90 1.25
CA SER A 316 -12.22 -36.13 0.48
C SER A 316 -12.59 -35.85 -0.98
N GLU A 317 -13.39 -34.82 -1.26
CA GLU A 317 -13.73 -34.37 -2.61
C GLU A 317 -12.49 -33.85 -3.34
N THR A 318 -11.67 -33.01 -2.69
CA THR A 318 -10.44 -32.48 -3.30
C THR A 318 -9.41 -33.56 -3.56
N ARG A 319 -9.30 -34.58 -2.68
CA ARG A 319 -8.42 -35.74 -2.91
C ARG A 319 -8.90 -36.58 -4.10
N LYS A 320 -10.21 -36.76 -4.27
CA LYS A 320 -10.78 -37.43 -5.45
C LYS A 320 -10.50 -36.64 -6.73
N ALA A 321 -10.73 -35.33 -6.72
CA ALA A 321 -10.44 -34.46 -7.85
C ALA A 321 -8.94 -34.48 -8.22
N LEU A 322 -8.05 -34.48 -7.22
CA LEU A 322 -6.61 -34.62 -7.43
C LEU A 322 -6.30 -35.94 -8.14
N ALA A 323 -6.86 -37.06 -7.67
CA ALA A 323 -6.65 -38.37 -8.29
C ALA A 323 -7.19 -38.42 -9.74
N GLU A 324 -8.30 -37.76 -10.03
CA GLU A 324 -8.86 -37.65 -11.39
C GLU A 324 -7.94 -36.85 -12.33
N ILE A 325 -7.41 -35.71 -11.87
CA ILE A 325 -6.48 -34.90 -12.66
C ILE A 325 -5.15 -35.64 -12.86
N GLU A 326 -4.62 -36.29 -11.83
CA GLU A 326 -3.41 -37.12 -11.94
C GLU A 326 -3.61 -38.29 -12.91
N ALA A 327 -4.79 -38.93 -12.92
CA ALA A 327 -5.13 -39.96 -13.89
C ALA A 327 -5.20 -39.40 -15.32
N LYS A 328 -5.78 -38.20 -15.52
CA LYS A 328 -5.79 -37.52 -16.82
C LYS A 328 -4.38 -37.13 -17.27
N HIS A 329 -3.55 -36.64 -16.36
CA HIS A 329 -2.14 -36.34 -16.62
C HIS A 329 -1.35 -37.61 -17.00
N ALA A 330 -1.55 -38.72 -16.28
CA ALA A 330 -0.91 -39.99 -16.58
C ALA A 330 -1.39 -40.57 -17.93
N SER A 331 -2.69 -40.51 -18.22
CA SER A 331 -3.26 -40.97 -19.50
C SER A 331 -2.72 -40.16 -20.67
N THR A 332 -2.66 -38.84 -20.55
CA THR A 332 -2.09 -37.97 -21.59
C THR A 332 -0.59 -38.19 -21.75
N SER A 333 0.19 -38.24 -20.67
CA SER A 333 1.63 -38.57 -20.74
C SER A 333 1.90 -39.92 -21.42
N ASN A 334 1.14 -40.97 -21.07
CA ASN A 334 1.27 -42.28 -21.71
C ASN A 334 0.90 -42.24 -23.20
N ALA A 335 -0.15 -41.51 -23.57
CA ALA A 335 -0.50 -41.30 -24.98
C ALA A 335 0.64 -40.61 -25.75
N LEU A 336 1.31 -39.63 -25.16
CA LEU A 336 2.46 -38.95 -25.77
C LEU A 336 3.65 -39.86 -25.96
N THR A 337 4.05 -40.57 -24.91
CA THR A 337 5.18 -41.48 -24.99
C THR A 337 4.91 -42.61 -25.99
N SER A 338 3.67 -43.07 -26.11
CA SER A 338 3.29 -44.05 -27.14
C SER A 338 3.39 -43.49 -28.57
N LYS A 339 2.88 -42.27 -28.81
CA LYS A 339 3.01 -41.56 -30.11
C LYS A 339 4.48 -41.30 -30.46
N GLU A 340 5.32 -40.96 -29.48
CA GLU A 340 6.76 -40.73 -29.69
C GLU A 340 7.49 -42.03 -30.02
N LYS A 341 7.17 -43.13 -29.34
CA LYS A 341 7.69 -44.46 -29.67
C LYS A 341 7.29 -44.88 -31.08
N GLU A 342 6.01 -44.74 -31.46
CA GLU A 342 5.51 -45.06 -32.81
C GLU A 342 6.24 -44.26 -33.89
N LYS A 343 6.42 -42.95 -33.69
CA LYS A 343 7.22 -42.11 -34.61
C LYS A 343 8.66 -42.56 -34.73
N LYS A 344 9.26 -43.07 -33.64
CA LYS A 344 10.63 -43.61 -33.68
C LYS A 344 10.71 -44.90 -34.50
N TRP A 345 9.72 -45.78 -34.39
CA TRP A 345 9.63 -46.99 -35.21
C TRP A 345 9.42 -46.68 -36.70
N LEU A 346 8.60 -45.69 -37.03
CA LEU A 346 8.35 -45.24 -38.42
C LEU A 346 9.55 -44.55 -39.10
N ARG A 347 10.67 -44.31 -38.38
CA ARG A 347 11.89 -43.69 -38.90
C ARG A 347 12.95 -44.71 -39.33
N PHE A 348 12.72 -46.00 -39.09
CA PHE A 348 13.56 -47.12 -39.52
C PHE A 348 12.83 -47.96 -40.57
#